data_AF-A0A528IQI2-F1
#
_entry.id   AF-A0A528IQI2-F1
#
_cell.length_a   1.000
_cell.length_b   1.000
_cell.length_c   1.000
_cell.angle_alpha   90.00
_cell.angle_beta   90.00
_cell.angle_gamma   90.00
#
_symmetry.space_group_name_H-M   'P 1'
#
loop_
_entity.id
_entity.type
_entity.pdbx_description
1 polymer ?
#
loop_
_entity_poly.entity_id
_entity_poly.type
_entity_poly.pdbx_seq_one_letter_code
_entity_poly.pdbx_strand_id
1 'polypeptide(L)'
;LDDYPYWAAKKAGYFGDLDTDMQPGPSDGTATVKFVDVGQADMGFPSPGVFSFAIQNGMKLKSVFHMGARDTFSLAFRKGEGTNDLKTLEGKTI
;
A
#
# COMPACT_ATOMS: atom_id res chain seq x y z
N LEU A 1 6.15 -7.70 0.63
CA LEU A 1 5.17 -8.16 -0.39
C LEU A 1 5.12 -7.13 -1.49
N ASP A 2 4.92 -5.86 -1.12
CA ASP A 2 4.76 -4.73 -2.03
C ASP A 2 5.96 -4.54 -2.98
N ASP A 3 7.16 -4.88 -2.54
CA ASP A 3 8.41 -4.80 -3.32
C ASP A 3 8.81 -6.12 -4.00
N TYR A 4 8.12 -7.22 -3.73
CA TYR A 4 8.47 -8.54 -4.26
C TYR A 4 8.48 -8.59 -5.80
N PRO A 5 7.48 -8.05 -6.52
CA PRO A 5 7.49 -8.05 -7.98
C PRO A 5 8.69 -7.29 -8.55
N TYR A 6 9.12 -6.19 -7.92
CA TYR A 6 10.30 -5.43 -8.34
C TYR A 6 11.56 -6.30 -8.23
N TRP A 7 11.79 -6.93 -7.08
CA TRP A 7 12.98 -7.76 -6.87
C TRP A 7 13.00 -9.01 -7.76
N ALA A 8 11.84 -9.64 -7.96
CA ALA A 8 11.71 -10.78 -8.86
C ALA A 8 12.03 -10.39 -10.31
N ALA A 9 11.47 -9.27 -10.79
CA ALA A 9 11.73 -8.74 -12.13
C ALA A 9 13.21 -8.35 -12.32
N LYS A 10 13.82 -7.70 -11.31
CA LYS A 10 15.25 -7.37 -11.29
C LYS A 10 16.12 -8.61 -11.42
N LYS A 11 15.84 -9.65 -10.62
CA LYS A 11 16.57 -10.92 -10.68
C LYS A 11 16.41 -11.65 -12.01
N ALA A 12 15.24 -11.55 -12.64
CA ALA A 12 14.96 -12.15 -13.94
C ALA A 12 15.52 -11.37 -15.13
N GLY A 13 16.08 -10.17 -14.91
CA GLY A 13 16.61 -9.30 -15.97
C GLY A 13 15.53 -8.56 -16.78
N TYR A 14 14.29 -8.49 -16.29
CA TYR A 14 13.17 -7.90 -17.03
C TYR A 14 13.25 -6.38 -17.20
N PHE A 15 14.07 -5.70 -16.41
CA PHE A 15 14.31 -4.27 -16.56
C PHE A 15 15.28 -3.93 -17.70
N GLY A 16 16.05 -4.90 -18.21
CA GLY A 16 17.08 -4.65 -19.22
C GLY A 16 18.05 -3.57 -18.75
N ASP A 17 18.13 -2.48 -19.53
CA ASP A 17 19.02 -1.34 -19.28
C ASP A 17 18.34 -0.19 -18.51
N LEU A 18 17.12 -0.39 -17.99
CA LEU A 18 16.46 0.63 -17.17
C LEU A 18 17.25 0.87 -15.88
N ASP A 19 17.66 2.12 -15.67
CA ASP A 19 18.20 2.57 -14.39
C ASP A 19 17.06 2.67 -13.38
N THR A 20 17.08 1.77 -12.39
CA THR A 20 16.03 1.69 -11.37
C THR A 20 16.66 1.50 -10.00
N ASP A 21 16.15 2.26 -9.05
CA ASP A 21 16.53 2.18 -7.65
C ASP A 21 15.29 1.94 -6.78
N MET A 22 15.47 1.17 -5.71
CA MET A 22 14.43 0.83 -4.76
C MET A 22 14.89 1.22 -3.37
N GLN A 23 14.31 2.28 -2.82
CA GLN A 23 14.63 2.79 -1.50
C GLN A 23 13.54 2.41 -0.50
N PRO A 24 13.92 1.99 0.73
CA PRO A 24 12.95 1.77 1.78
C PRO A 24 12.26 3.10 2.11
N GLY A 25 10.93 3.08 2.15
CA GLY A 25 10.16 4.23 2.61
C GLY A 25 10.34 4.49 4.11
N PRO A 26 10.07 5.71 4.58
CA PRO A 26 9.96 6.01 6.01
C PRO A 26 8.92 5.12 6.68
N SER A 27 9.03 4.99 8.01
CA SER A 27 8.09 4.19 8.81
C SER A 27 6.66 4.74 8.89
N ASP A 28 6.40 5.97 8.42
CA ASP A 28 5.06 6.51 8.29
C ASP A 28 4.29 5.78 7.18
N GLY A 29 3.15 5.16 7.53
CA GLY A 29 2.31 4.40 6.61
C GLY A 29 1.74 5.22 5.43
N THR A 30 1.82 6.55 5.50
CA THR A 30 1.44 7.47 4.40
C THR A 30 2.63 8.03 3.64
N ALA A 31 3.87 7.71 4.01
CA ALA A 31 5.05 8.30 3.38
C ALA A 31 5.17 7.98 1.89
N THR A 32 4.80 6.76 1.47
CA THR A 32 4.89 6.33 0.07
C THR A 32 4.07 7.22 -0.88
N VAL A 33 2.89 7.68 -0.46
CA VAL A 33 2.04 8.58 -1.28
C VAL A 33 2.54 10.02 -1.24
N LYS A 34 3.05 10.48 -0.09
CA LYS A 34 3.61 11.83 0.07
C LYS A 34 4.84 12.03 -0.81
N PHE A 35 5.75 11.06 -0.84
CA PHE A 35 6.99 11.17 -1.60
C PHE A 35 6.75 11.23 -3.11
N VAL A 36 5.76 10.49 -3.61
CA VAL A 36 5.35 10.60 -5.01
C VAL A 36 4.69 11.95 -5.28
N ASP A 37 3.82 12.42 -4.39
CA ASP A 37 3.13 13.71 -4.55
C ASP A 37 4.10 14.91 -4.62
N VAL A 38 5.17 14.89 -3.81
CA VAL A 38 6.18 15.96 -3.79
C VAL A 38 7.37 15.72 -4.72
N GLY A 39 7.34 14.66 -5.54
CA GLY A 39 8.39 14.34 -6.52
C GLY A 39 9.71 13.87 -5.91
N GLN A 40 9.70 13.35 -4.68
CA GLN A 40 10.85 12.69 -4.05
C GLN A 40 11.00 11.21 -4.44
N ALA A 41 9.95 10.61 -5.01
CA ALA A 41 9.97 9.28 -5.60
C ALA A 41 9.11 9.25 -6.86
N ASP A 42 9.52 8.48 -7.87
CA ASP A 42 8.74 8.34 -9.10
C ASP A 42 7.54 7.40 -8.94
N MET A 43 7.67 6.38 -8.08
CA MET A 43 6.64 5.38 -7.83
C MET A 43 6.59 4.96 -6.36
N GLY A 44 5.41 4.56 -5.93
CA GLY A 44 5.14 3.98 -4.61
C GLY A 44 4.16 2.82 -4.71
N PHE A 45 4.11 2.00 -3.67
CA PHE A 45 3.24 0.81 -3.61
C PHE A 45 2.25 0.91 -2.45
N PRO A 46 1.40 1.96 -2.40
CA PRO A 46 0.43 2.10 -1.31
C PRO A 46 -0.62 1.00 -1.35
N SER A 47 -1.12 0.62 -0.16
CA SER A 47 -2.36 -0.13 -0.08
C SER A 47 -3.53 0.71 -0.62
N PRO A 48 -4.60 0.09 -1.14
CA PRO A 48 -5.74 0.81 -1.71
C PRO A 48 -6.38 1.84 -0.76
N GLY A 49 -6.37 1.56 0.55
CA GLY A 49 -6.88 2.49 1.57
C GLY A 49 -6.02 3.75 1.70
N VAL A 50 -4.69 3.61 1.72
CA VAL A 50 -3.76 4.75 1.77
C VAL A 50 -3.83 5.57 0.47
N PHE A 51 -3.94 4.90 -0.68
CA PHE A 51 -4.12 5.58 -1.97
C PHE A 51 -5.43 6.39 -2.01
N SER A 52 -6.54 5.79 -1.58
CA SER A 52 -7.85 6.47 -1.52
C SER A 52 -7.83 7.67 -0.57
N PHE A 53 -7.21 7.51 0.61
CA PHE A 53 -6.95 8.61 1.55
C PHE A 53 -6.16 9.75 0.89
N ALA A 54 -5.09 9.43 0.15
CA ALA A 54 -4.25 10.43 -0.52
C ALA A 54 -5.05 11.25 -1.55
N ILE A 55 -5.84 10.58 -2.39
CA ILE A 55 -6.70 11.25 -3.38
C ILE A 55 -7.74 12.14 -2.69
N GLN A 56 -8.37 11.65 -1.62
CA GLN A 56 -9.33 12.44 -0.84
C GLN A 56 -8.68 13.69 -0.22
N ASN A 57 -7.40 13.65 0.12
CA ASN A 57 -6.63 14.77 0.65
C ASN A 57 -5.97 15.63 -0.45
N GLY A 58 -6.31 15.43 -1.73
CA GLY A 58 -5.88 16.29 -2.82
C GLY A 58 -4.47 16.02 -3.36
N MET A 59 -3.83 14.91 -2.97
CA MET A 59 -2.55 14.50 -3.56
C MET A 59 -2.72 14.13 -5.04
N LYS A 60 -1.76 14.51 -5.87
CA LYS A 60 -1.78 14.36 -7.33
C LYS A 60 -1.17 13.04 -7.77
N LEU A 61 -1.87 11.96 -7.48
CA LEU A 61 -1.40 10.60 -7.75
C LEU A 61 -2.21 9.92 -8.86
N LYS A 62 -1.58 8.99 -9.58
CA LYS A 62 -2.24 8.13 -10.57
C LYS A 62 -1.95 6.67 -10.25
N SER A 63 -2.99 5.84 -10.25
CA SER A 63 -2.82 4.39 -10.18
C SER A 63 -2.49 3.85 -11.57
N VAL A 64 -1.38 3.12 -11.70
CA VAL A 64 -0.90 2.54 -12.96
C VAL A 64 -1.00 1.02 -12.99
N PHE A 65 -1.03 0.38 -11.81
CA PHE A 65 -1.09 -1.07 -11.69
C PHE A 65 -1.58 -1.50 -10.31
N HIS A 66 -2.34 -2.60 -10.24
CA HIS A 66 -2.76 -3.24 -8.99
C HIS A 66 -2.10 -4.62 -8.87
N MET A 67 -1.33 -4.84 -7.79
CA MET A 67 -0.61 -6.09 -7.57
C MET A 67 -1.48 -7.26 -7.09
N GLY A 68 -2.66 -6.99 -6.52
CA GLY A 68 -3.53 -8.04 -5.98
C GLY A 68 -5.01 -7.69 -6.12
N ALA A 69 -5.80 -8.65 -6.59
CA ALA A 69 -7.26 -8.55 -6.74
C ALA A 69 -7.98 -9.13 -5.50
N ARG A 70 -7.60 -8.68 -4.30
CA ARG A 70 -8.23 -9.12 -3.04
C ARG A 70 -8.34 -7.98 -2.06
N ASP A 71 -9.36 -8.05 -1.20
CA ASP A 71 -9.44 -7.16 -0.05
C ASP A 71 -8.25 -7.41 0.88
N THR A 72 -7.58 -6.32 1.24
CA THR A 72 -6.37 -6.34 2.07
C THR A 72 -6.68 -6.02 3.54
N PHE A 73 -7.90 -5.58 3.83
CA PHE A 73 -8.30 -5.13 5.16
C PHE A 73 -9.33 -6.08 5.76
N SER A 74 -9.03 -6.51 6.98
CA SER A 74 -9.90 -7.30 7.83
C SER A 74 -9.77 -6.81 9.26
N LEU A 75 -10.78 -7.08 10.08
CA LEU A 75 -10.68 -6.92 11.52
C LEU A 75 -10.06 -8.17 12.13
N ALA A 76 -8.98 -7.98 12.87
CA ALA A 76 -8.33 -9.04 13.62
C ALA A 76 -8.77 -8.99 15.07
N PHE A 77 -9.13 -10.14 15.62
CA PHE A 77 -9.55 -10.28 17.00
C PHE A 77 -8.53 -11.09 17.79
N ARG A 78 -8.52 -10.90 19.10
CA ARG A 78 -7.85 -11.85 19.99
C ARG A 78 -8.51 -13.22 19.83
N LYS A 79 -7.73 -14.27 20.09
CA LYS A 79 -8.19 -15.64 19.97
C LYS A 79 -9.44 -15.86 20.83
N GLY A 80 -10.55 -16.28 20.20
CA GLY A 80 -11.83 -16.54 20.88
C GLY A 80 -12.75 -15.32 21.03
N GLU A 81 -12.30 -14.13 20.65
CA GLU A 81 -13.08 -12.87 20.74
C GLU A 81 -13.64 -12.43 19.37
N GLY A 82 -13.56 -13.29 18.36
CA GLY A 82 -14.05 -13.01 17.02
C GLY A 82 -15.58 -12.93 16.96
N THR A 83 -16.08 -12.09 16.06
CA THR A 83 -17.51 -11.97 15.76
C THR A 83 -17.75 -12.14 14.27
N ASN A 84 -18.91 -12.69 13.91
CA ASN A 84 -19.42 -12.70 12.54
C ASN A 84 -20.56 -11.68 12.35
N ASP A 85 -20.86 -10.88 13.38
CA ASP A 85 -21.86 -9.82 13.35
C ASP A 85 -21.17 -8.47 13.59
N LEU A 86 -21.14 -7.64 12.55
CA LEU A 86 -20.51 -6.31 12.61
C LEU A 86 -21.18 -5.39 13.63
N LYS A 87 -22.47 -5.59 13.96
CA LYS A 87 -23.18 -4.76 14.94
C LYS A 87 -22.57 -4.87 16.34
N THR A 88 -21.91 -5.99 16.65
CA THR A 88 -21.25 -6.13 17.95
C THR A 88 -20.06 -5.21 18.12
N LEU A 89 -19.61 -4.53 17.06
CA LEU A 89 -18.51 -3.58 17.07
C LEU A 89 -18.94 -2.14 17.34
N GLU A 90 -20.25 -1.86 17.31
CA GLU A 90 -20.77 -0.51 17.52
C GLU A 90 -20.37 0.02 18.91
N GLY A 91 -19.81 1.23 18.94
CA GLY A 91 -19.31 1.87 20.16
C GLY A 91 -18.02 1.27 20.75
N LYS A 92 -17.43 0.23 20.13
CA LYS A 92 -16.13 -0.32 20.55
C LYS A 92 -14.96 0.50 19.98
N THR A 93 -13.83 0.42 20.67
CA THR A 93 -12.54 0.90 20.16
C THR A 93 -11.93 -0.15 19.24
N ILE A 94 -11.42 0.29 18.09
CA ILE A 94 -10.70 -0.53 17.09
C ILE A 94 -9.21 -0.23 17.18
#